data_AF-A0A1Y0BMH3-F1
#
_entry.id   AF-A0A1Y0BMH3-F1
#
_cell.length_a   1.000
_cell.length_b   1.000
_cell.length_c   1.000
_cell.angle_alpha   90.00
_cell.angle_beta   90.00
_cell.angle_gamma   90.00
#
_symmetry.space_group_name_H-M   'P 1'
#
loop_
_entity.id
_entity.type
_entity.pdbx_description
1 polymer ?
#
loop_
_entity_poly.entity_id
_entity_poly.type
_entity_poly.pdbx_seq_one_letter_code
_entity_poly.pdbx_strand_id
1 'polypeptide(L)'
;MKMLTIEMPDGSKWGVPVEVIARSRAAHYAHEFGGDVERSMAEDTMPLFDSDDYEVEDWAANNMNWSDVEEKAKKLQDAPAPDFQEAWLNGEKAVIEVAA
;
A
#
# COMPACT_ATOMS: atom_id res chain seq x y z
N MET A 1 6.20 -14.54 -4.25
CA MET A 1 5.97 -13.40 -3.34
C MET A 1 5.05 -12.44 -4.05
N LYS A 2 3.83 -12.25 -3.52
CA LYS A 2 2.82 -11.32 -4.05
C LYS A 2 2.93 -9.99 -3.30
N MET A 3 2.75 -8.87 -3.98
CA MET A 3 2.86 -7.52 -3.42
C MET A 3 1.61 -6.73 -3.78
N LEU A 4 1.01 -6.02 -2.83
CA LEU A 4 0.07 -4.95 -3.11
C LEU A 4 0.89 -3.72 -3.56
N THR A 5 0.60 -3.18 -4.74
CA THR A 5 1.32 -2.02 -5.26
C THR A 5 0.52 -0.73 -5.08
N ILE A 6 1.20 0.34 -4.67
CA ILE A 6 0.63 1.66 -4.46
C ILE A 6 1.40 2.66 -5.33
N GLU A 7 0.68 3.46 -6.11
CA GLU A 7 1.22 4.64 -6.77
C GLU A 7 1.07 5.85 -5.86
N MET A 8 2.19 6.47 -5.50
CA MET A 8 2.23 7.64 -4.64
C MET A 8 1.89 8.90 -5.45
N PRO A 9 1.48 10.01 -4.78
CA PRO A 9 1.17 11.27 -5.48
C PRO A 9 2.33 11.84 -6.32
N ASP A 10 3.57 11.50 -5.97
CA ASP A 10 4.76 11.89 -6.75
C ASP A 10 5.01 10.99 -7.97
N GLY A 11 4.17 9.97 -8.20
CA GLY A 11 4.30 8.98 -9.28
C GLY A 11 5.26 7.83 -8.98
N SER A 12 5.89 7.80 -7.79
CA SER A 12 6.69 6.64 -7.37
C SER A 12 5.79 5.43 -7.08
N LYS A 13 6.30 4.21 -7.32
CA LYS A 13 5.56 2.97 -7.03
C LYS A 13 6.19 2.23 -5.87
N TRP A 14 5.36 1.87 -4.90
CA TRP A 14 5.74 1.11 -3.72
C TRP A 14 5.00 -0.23 -3.70
N GLY A 15 5.59 -1.22 -3.04
CA GLY A 15 5.00 -2.53 -2.85
C GLY A 15 5.01 -2.91 -1.38
N VAL A 16 3.88 -3.41 -0.87
CA VAL A 16 3.76 -4.04 0.44
C VAL A 16 3.57 -5.55 0.23
N PRO A 17 4.34 -6.43 0.91
CA PRO A 17 4.11 -7.87 0.79
C PRO A 17 2.71 -8.26 1.26
N VAL A 18 1.98 -9.01 0.44
CA VAL A 18 0.60 -9.45 0.77
C VAL A 18 0.55 -10.25 2.07
N GLU A 19 1.62 -10.99 2.39
CA GLU A 19 1.72 -11.72 3.66
C GLU A 19 1.62 -10.81 4.90
N VAL A 20 2.11 -9.57 4.83
CA VAL A 20 2.01 -8.59 5.94
C VAL A 20 0.55 -8.21 6.16
N ILE A 21 -0.18 -7.95 5.07
CA ILE A 21 -1.60 -7.61 5.07
C ILE A 21 -2.43 -8.81 5.56
N ALA A 22 -2.13 -10.00 5.04
CA ALA A 22 -2.77 -11.25 5.43
C ALA A 22 -2.58 -11.53 6.92
N ARG A 23 -1.38 -11.30 7.47
CA ARG A 23 -1.12 -11.49 8.90
C ARG A 23 -1.93 -10.53 9.78
N SER A 24 -2.16 -9.30 9.32
CA SER A 24 -3.05 -8.34 10.01
C SER A 24 -4.49 -8.87 10.06
N ARG A 25 -5.03 -9.32 8.91
CA ARG A 25 -6.39 -9.90 8.84
C ARG A 25 -6.53 -11.18 9.66
N ALA A 26 -5.58 -12.10 9.54
CA ALA A 26 -5.57 -13.34 10.30
C ALA A 26 -5.49 -13.09 11.81
N ALA A 27 -4.73 -12.08 12.25
CA ALA A 27 -4.68 -11.70 13.66
C ALA A 27 -6.03 -11.15 14.16
N HIS A 28 -6.75 -10.39 13.33
CA HIS A 28 -8.08 -9.88 13.63
C HIS A 28 -9.09 -11.03 13.83
N TYR A 29 -9.12 -12.00 12.91
CA TYR A 29 -10.08 -13.11 12.94
C TYR A 29 -9.62 -14.34 13.74
N ALA A 30 -8.41 -14.34 14.30
CA ALA A 30 -7.88 -15.47 15.07
C ALA A 30 -8.82 -15.98 16.18
N HIS A 31 -9.64 -15.11 16.76
CA HIS A 31 -10.62 -15.48 17.79
C HIS A 31 -11.67 -16.49 17.29
N GLU A 32 -12.02 -16.50 16.01
CA GLU A 32 -12.91 -17.50 15.39
C GLU A 32 -12.22 -18.88 15.24
N PHE A 33 -10.89 -18.89 15.31
CA PHE A 33 -10.02 -20.07 15.21
C PHE A 33 -9.43 -20.48 16.56
N GLY A 34 -10.05 -20.06 17.68
CA GLY A 34 -9.56 -20.37 19.03
C GLY A 34 -8.35 -19.55 19.47
N GLY A 35 -8.13 -18.39 18.84
CA GLY A 35 -6.98 -17.51 19.08
C GLY A 35 -5.73 -17.87 18.27
N ASP A 36 -5.83 -18.83 17.35
CA ASP A 36 -4.70 -19.29 16.53
C ASP A 36 -4.62 -18.49 15.21
N VAL A 37 -3.65 -17.58 15.14
CA VAL A 37 -3.38 -16.73 13.97
C VAL A 37 -2.95 -17.55 12.76
N GLU A 38 -2.15 -18.60 12.95
CA GLU A 38 -1.64 -19.40 11.83
C GLU A 38 -2.76 -20.26 11.22
N ARG A 39 -3.70 -20.74 12.05
CA ARG A 39 -4.92 -21.39 11.53
C ARG A 39 -5.82 -20.41 10.80
N SER A 40 -6.07 -19.21 11.34
CA SER A 40 -6.86 -18.18 10.63
C SER A 40 -6.21 -17.79 9.30
N MET A 41 -4.88 -17.72 9.27
CA MET A 41 -4.10 -17.45 8.06
C MET A 41 -4.30 -18.56 7.02
N ALA A 42 -4.11 -19.82 7.41
CA ALA A 42 -4.10 -20.96 6.49
C ALA A 42 -5.49 -21.42 6.04
N GLU A 43 -6.48 -21.36 6.93
CA GLU A 43 -7.83 -21.89 6.69
C GLU A 43 -8.79 -20.84 6.08
N ASP A 44 -8.51 -19.54 6.25
CA ASP A 44 -9.41 -18.46 5.83
C ASP A 44 -8.71 -17.35 5.03
N THR A 45 -7.75 -16.64 5.63
CA THR A 45 -7.22 -15.41 5.03
C THR A 45 -6.44 -15.64 3.74
N MET A 46 -5.50 -16.58 3.70
CA MET A 46 -4.73 -16.87 2.48
C MET A 46 -5.61 -17.45 1.36
N PRO A 47 -6.49 -18.44 1.62
CA PRO A 47 -7.45 -18.90 0.62
C PRO A 47 -8.29 -17.76 0.00
N LEU A 48 -8.78 -16.83 0.83
CA LEU A 48 -9.54 -15.67 0.36
C LEU A 48 -8.69 -14.77 -0.53
N PHE A 49 -7.50 -14.38 -0.07
CA PHE A 49 -6.57 -13.50 -0.80
C PHE A 49 -5.97 -14.13 -2.07
N ASP A 50 -5.92 -15.45 -2.15
CA ASP A 50 -5.53 -16.19 -3.36
C ASP A 50 -6.69 -16.32 -4.35
N SER A 51 -7.94 -16.27 -3.87
CA SER A 51 -9.14 -16.34 -4.70
C SER A 51 -9.57 -15.00 -5.28
N ASP A 52 -9.30 -13.90 -4.57
CA ASP A 52 -9.68 -12.54 -4.97
C ASP A 52 -8.66 -11.50 -4.50
N ASP A 53 -8.03 -10.80 -5.46
CA ASP A 53 -7.07 -9.74 -5.20
C ASP A 53 -7.73 -8.52 -4.54
N TYR A 54 -9.03 -8.29 -4.80
CA TYR A 54 -9.80 -7.19 -4.20
C TYR A 54 -9.81 -7.26 -2.67
N GLU A 55 -9.86 -8.46 -2.10
CA GLU A 55 -9.88 -8.66 -0.64
C GLU A 55 -8.58 -8.20 0.04
N VAL A 56 -7.45 -8.23 -0.68
CA VAL A 56 -6.18 -7.67 -0.20
C VAL A 56 -6.27 -6.14 -0.15
N GLU A 57 -6.80 -5.52 -1.21
CA GLU A 57 -6.95 -4.07 -1.33
C GLU A 57 -7.95 -3.53 -0.29
N ASP A 58 -9.11 -4.16 -0.17
CA ASP A 58 -10.17 -3.77 0.76
C ASP A 58 -9.69 -3.84 2.21
N TRP A 59 -9.04 -4.95 2.60
CA TRP A 59 -8.50 -5.07 3.95
C TRP A 59 -7.46 -3.99 4.24
N ALA A 60 -6.51 -3.78 3.32
CA ALA A 60 -5.46 -2.80 3.49
C ALA A 60 -6.02 -1.37 3.58
N ALA A 61 -7.03 -1.02 2.79
CA ALA A 61 -7.60 0.33 2.77
C ALA A 61 -8.50 0.62 3.97
N ASN A 62 -9.27 -0.36 4.45
CA ASN A 62 -10.27 -0.16 5.48
C ASN A 62 -9.78 -0.48 6.90
N ASN A 63 -8.73 -1.30 7.06
CA ASN A 63 -8.31 -1.81 8.37
C ASN A 63 -6.82 -1.54 8.69
N MET A 64 -6.07 -0.93 7.79
CA MET A 64 -4.66 -0.61 7.99
C MET A 64 -4.35 0.83 7.58
N ASN A 65 -3.29 1.38 8.17
CA ASN A 65 -2.70 2.65 7.79
C ASN A 65 -1.33 2.41 7.14
N TRP A 66 -0.82 3.43 6.45
CA TRP A 66 0.55 3.38 5.92
C TRP A 66 1.59 3.09 7.01
N SER A 67 1.43 3.66 8.21
CA SER A 67 2.33 3.42 9.35
C SER A 67 2.39 1.96 9.79
N ASP A 68 1.37 1.15 9.47
CA ASP A 68 1.35 -0.27 9.83
C ASP A 68 2.21 -1.12 8.89
N VAL A 69 2.56 -0.58 7.71
CA VAL A 69 3.24 -1.32 6.63
C VAL A 69 4.52 -0.68 6.15
N GLU A 70 4.80 0.58 6.51
CA GLU A 70 5.91 1.36 5.96
C GLU A 70 7.28 0.71 6.14
N GLU A 71 7.52 0.04 7.28
CA GLU A 71 8.78 -0.67 7.55
C GLU A 71 8.99 -1.89 6.65
N LYS A 72 7.91 -2.46 6.11
CA LYS A 72 7.95 -3.64 5.22
C LYS A 72 7.76 -3.27 3.76
N ALA A 73 7.34 -2.04 3.49
CA ALA A 73 7.16 -1.52 2.15
C ALA A 73 8.51 -1.42 1.42
N LYS A 74 8.48 -1.70 0.13
CA LYS A 74 9.64 -1.59 -0.75
C LYS A 74 9.31 -0.64 -1.89
N LYS A 75 10.17 0.34 -2.11
CA LYS A 75 10.10 1.14 -3.33
C LYS A 75 10.42 0.23 -4.53
N LEU A 76 9.52 0.19 -5.50
CA LEU A 76 9.63 -0.61 -6.72
C LEU A 76 10.06 0.25 -7.92
N GLN A 77 9.61 1.51 -7.94
CA GLN A 77 9.94 2.49 -8.97
C GLN A 77 10.09 3.87 -8.34
N ASP A 78 11.13 4.60 -8.71
CA ASP A 78 11.24 6.02 -8.38
C ASP A 78 10.16 6.84 -9.09
N ALA A 79 9.92 8.03 -8.54
CA ALA A 79 9.09 9.03 -9.20
C ALA A 79 9.65 9.32 -10.61
N PRO A 80 8.79 9.54 -11.61
CA PRO A 80 9.25 9.96 -12.92
C PRO A 80 10.05 11.25 -12.80
N ALA A 81 11.10 11.38 -13.60
CA ALA A 81 11.85 12.63 -13.66
C ALA A 81 10.90 13.76 -14.10
N PRO A 82 10.85 14.89 -13.36
CA PRO A 82 9.97 15.99 -13.72
C PRO A 82 10.37 16.58 -15.06
N ASP A 83 9.40 16.80 -15.93
CA ASP A 83 9.60 17.57 -17.15
C ASP A 83 9.50 19.07 -16.82
N PHE A 84 10.65 19.64 -16.45
CA PHE A 84 10.74 21.06 -16.12
C PHE A 84 10.39 21.97 -17.29
N GLN A 85 10.63 21.52 -18.52
CA GLN A 85 10.30 22.31 -19.71
C GLN A 85 8.79 22.38 -19.90
N GLU A 86 8.09 21.25 -19.76
CA GLU A 86 6.62 21.22 -19.83
C GLU A 86 5.98 22.00 -18.69
N ALA A 87 6.49 21.85 -17.47
CA ALA A 87 6.01 22.64 -16.32
C ALA A 87 6.21 24.14 -16.54
N TRP A 88 7.36 24.57 -17.10
CA TRP A 88 7.61 25.96 -17.46
C TRP A 88 6.63 26.49 -18.50
N LEU A 89 6.30 25.71 -19.54
CA LEU A 89 5.37 26.14 -20.58
C LEU A 89 3.92 26.14 -20.08
N ASN A 90 3.46 25.06 -19.45
CA ASN A 90 2.03 24.78 -19.26
C ASN A 90 1.60 24.56 -17.79
N GLY A 91 2.53 24.45 -16.85
CA GLY A 91 2.20 24.29 -15.42
C GLY A 91 1.48 25.50 -14.82
N GLU A 92 0.82 25.29 -13.68
CA GLU A 92 0.21 26.37 -12.89
C GLU A 92 1.29 27.39 -12.47
N LYS A 93 1.00 28.68 -12.67
CA LYS A 93 1.94 29.77 -12.41
C LYS A 93 1.29 30.83 -11.52
N ALA A 94 2.04 31.28 -10.53
CA ALA A 94 1.69 32.42 -9.69
C ALA A 94 2.91 33.32 -9.50
N VAL A 95 2.67 34.62 -9.36
CA VAL A 95 3.70 35.60 -9.00
C VAL A 95 3.54 35.93 -7.52
N ILE A 96 4.61 35.80 -6.75
CA ILE A 96 4.66 36.16 -5.33
C ILE A 96 5.79 37.14 -5.08
N GLU A 97 5.63 38.00 -4.07
CA GLU A 97 6.71 38.79 -3.51
C GLU A 97 7.40 37.98 -2.41
N VAL A 98 8.72 37.84 -2.51
CA VAL A 98 9.55 37.24 -1.46
C VAL A 98 10.37 38.34 -0.81
N ALA A 99 10.40 38.36 0.52
CA ALA A 99 11.28 39.26 1.26
C ALA A 99 12.74 38.98 0.87
N ALA A 100 13.50 40.05 0.65
CA ALA A 100 14.91 39.99 0.29
C ALA A 100 15.77 39.38 1.40
#